data_AF-A0A7R9A253-F1
#
_entry.id   AF-A0A7R9A253-F1
#
_cell.length_a   1.000
_cell.length_b   1.000
_cell.length_c   1.000
_cell.angle_alpha   90.00
_cell.angle_beta   90.00
_cell.angle_gamma   90.00
#
_symmetry.space_group_name_H-M   'P 1'
#
loop_
_entity.id
_entity.type
_entity.pdbx_description
1 polymer ?
#
loop_
_entity_poly.entity_id
_entity_poly.type
_entity_poly.pdbx_seq_one_letter_code
_entity_poly.pdbx_strand_id
1 'polypeptide(L)'
;MQLKQESNTEPRKKFHMIRRLRKAAAHATALDHLCESPHCGAILKLEAQAYAAWMNGVLKFELQDWKAALESLSKAQTIYEKLEATMHEDDRDIYRGKLMELQPSLRFCAYNIGDESAAADLVKMREQGCLSADLLTDIDELLAQTREKQAATLSEVTWRGRTVPLKQEKVSLCLVSVQEGEAMLEKAENLEAKLSIYDNLLAECKDALQILKDELRNDPSFSRRVEGSAVSSLHYLHSYVSFLRLTKTVERSRLLIESLQINQGERGDGKQSKPQDFIRLYEVIMQSLTEMQQLPGIEEDLDTVQQLSSQILAYKAFRAHYMAEALFGAKKWLEAMGMYQRAKQHAQGALRDKIEDELKKKLEDFLLAADAKCMSAHAYSIAGDENVSQRVENLGVDASKPLIDRMDYYYEDSKLLTKNPNLVKFPPDFQPIPCKPLFFDLALNHIQFPSLEDKLEAPKEGSKTGISGFVRGLWGWGGSKK
;
A
#
# COMPACT_ATOMS: atom_id res chain seq x y z
N MET A 1 -19.64 -20.47 -16.82
CA MET A 1 -18.65 -19.39 -16.75
C MET A 1 -17.88 -19.22 -18.06
N GLN A 2 -17.23 -20.24 -18.65
CA GLN A 2 -16.57 -20.09 -19.97
C GLN A 2 -17.45 -19.42 -21.06
N LEU A 3 -18.69 -19.89 -21.25
CA LEU A 3 -19.62 -19.31 -22.23
C LEU A 3 -20.01 -17.85 -21.92
N LYS A 4 -19.81 -17.37 -20.69
CA LYS A 4 -20.04 -15.97 -20.29
C LYS A 4 -18.96 -15.08 -20.89
N GLN A 5 -17.70 -15.47 -20.70
CA GLN A 5 -16.55 -14.79 -21.29
C GLN A 5 -16.62 -14.76 -22.83
N GLU A 6 -16.98 -15.88 -23.45
CA GLU A 6 -17.20 -15.94 -24.91
C GLU A 6 -18.36 -15.05 -25.37
N SER A 7 -19.36 -14.80 -24.52
CA SER A 7 -20.52 -14.00 -24.90
C SER A 7 -20.26 -12.50 -25.00
N ASN A 8 -19.13 -12.02 -24.46
CA ASN A 8 -18.70 -10.63 -24.61
C ASN A 8 -18.42 -10.27 -26.07
N THR A 9 -17.94 -11.23 -26.86
CA THR A 9 -17.70 -11.05 -28.31
C THR A 9 -18.78 -11.72 -29.16
N GLU A 10 -19.40 -12.80 -28.68
CA GLU A 10 -20.46 -13.52 -29.38
C GLU A 10 -21.78 -13.56 -28.57
N PRO A 11 -22.68 -12.57 -28.72
CA PRO A 11 -23.90 -12.47 -27.91
C PRO A 11 -24.81 -13.71 -27.95
N ARG A 12 -24.76 -14.48 -29.04
CA ARG A 12 -25.53 -15.73 -29.19
C ARG A 12 -25.13 -16.79 -28.16
N LYS A 13 -23.88 -16.79 -27.67
CA LYS A 13 -23.39 -17.72 -26.65
C LYS A 13 -24.12 -17.53 -25.31
N LYS A 14 -24.68 -16.35 -25.04
CA LYS A 14 -25.50 -16.08 -23.85
C LYS A 14 -26.69 -17.03 -23.74
N PHE A 15 -27.37 -17.35 -24.85
CA PHE A 15 -28.47 -18.32 -24.83
C PHE A 15 -28.01 -19.73 -24.44
N HIS A 16 -26.82 -20.15 -24.90
CA HIS A 16 -26.24 -21.43 -24.54
C HIS A 16 -25.83 -21.45 -23.06
N MET A 17 -25.21 -20.36 -22.59
CA MET A 17 -24.85 -20.18 -21.19
C MET A 17 -26.07 -20.35 -20.28
N ILE A 18 -27.16 -19.63 -20.55
CA ILE A 18 -28.40 -19.71 -19.75
C ILE A 18 -28.95 -21.14 -19.77
N ARG A 19 -28.95 -21.83 -20.91
CA ARG A 19 -29.40 -23.23 -20.99
C ARG A 19 -28.54 -24.16 -20.12
N ARG A 20 -27.22 -23.93 -20.06
CA ARG A 20 -26.32 -24.69 -19.18
C ARG A 20 -26.57 -24.40 -17.71
N LEU A 21 -26.77 -23.13 -17.34
CA LEU A 21 -27.10 -22.73 -15.97
C LEU A 21 -28.42 -23.33 -15.51
N ARG A 22 -29.46 -23.34 -16.36
CA ARG A 22 -30.73 -24.04 -16.05
C ARG A 22 -30.53 -25.51 -15.74
N LYS A 23 -29.71 -26.20 -16.56
CA LYS A 23 -29.39 -27.62 -16.33
C LYS A 23 -28.61 -27.82 -15.03
N ALA A 24 -27.65 -26.95 -14.74
CA ALA A 24 -26.84 -27.02 -13.53
C ALA A 24 -27.68 -26.77 -12.27
N ALA A 25 -28.55 -25.74 -12.28
CA ALA A 25 -29.49 -25.48 -11.20
C ALA A 25 -30.46 -26.67 -10.98
N ALA A 26 -30.98 -27.27 -12.05
CA ALA A 26 -31.82 -28.46 -11.95
C ALA A 26 -31.08 -29.66 -11.32
N HIS A 27 -29.81 -29.88 -11.67
CA HIS A 27 -29.00 -30.92 -11.04
C HIS A 27 -28.68 -30.61 -9.57
N ALA A 28 -28.43 -29.36 -9.22
CA ALA A 28 -28.21 -28.95 -7.83
C ALA A 28 -29.48 -29.18 -6.97
N THR A 29 -30.66 -28.83 -7.49
CA THR A 29 -31.94 -29.13 -6.81
C THR A 29 -32.19 -30.63 -6.70
N ALA A 30 -31.84 -31.42 -7.72
CA ALA A 30 -31.96 -32.88 -7.64
C ALA A 30 -31.00 -33.48 -6.60
N LEU A 31 -29.78 -32.95 -6.47
CA LEU A 31 -28.81 -33.36 -5.45
C LEU A 31 -29.33 -33.04 -4.04
N ASP A 32 -29.85 -31.84 -3.82
CA ASP A 32 -30.48 -31.44 -2.55
C ASP A 32 -31.55 -32.45 -2.12
N HIS A 33 -32.44 -32.83 -3.05
CA HIS A 33 -33.47 -33.84 -2.80
C HIS A 33 -32.90 -35.23 -2.48
N LEU A 34 -31.80 -35.66 -3.10
CA LEU A 34 -31.13 -36.92 -2.75
C LEU A 34 -30.52 -36.87 -1.35
N CYS A 35 -29.98 -35.72 -0.95
CA CYS A 35 -29.38 -35.51 0.37
C CYS A 35 -30.42 -35.49 1.50
N GLU A 36 -31.72 -35.37 1.22
CA GLU A 36 -32.79 -35.51 2.23
C GLU A 36 -32.81 -36.90 2.88
N SER A 37 -32.19 -37.91 2.23
CA SER A 37 -32.01 -39.27 2.75
C SER A 37 -31.55 -39.31 4.21
N PRO A 38 -32.06 -40.26 5.02
CA PRO A 38 -31.63 -40.42 6.41
C PRO A 38 -30.15 -40.84 6.56
N HIS A 39 -29.51 -41.29 5.47
CA HIS A 39 -28.10 -41.70 5.46
C HIS A 39 -27.12 -40.52 5.30
N CYS A 40 -27.62 -39.31 5.02
CA CYS A 40 -26.78 -38.13 4.88
C CYS A 40 -26.68 -37.37 6.21
N GLY A 41 -25.47 -36.95 6.57
CA GLY A 41 -25.24 -36.11 7.75
C GLY A 41 -25.87 -34.72 7.62
N ALA A 42 -26.19 -34.08 8.74
CA ALA A 42 -26.87 -32.78 8.75
C ALA A 42 -26.08 -31.66 8.03
N ILE A 43 -24.74 -31.68 8.13
CA ILE A 43 -23.85 -30.73 7.44
C ILE A 43 -24.01 -30.85 5.93
N LEU A 44 -23.91 -32.07 5.39
CA LEU A 44 -24.06 -32.35 3.95
C LEU A 44 -25.43 -31.90 3.42
N LYS A 45 -26.50 -32.04 4.22
CA LYS A 45 -27.84 -31.55 3.85
C LYS A 45 -27.85 -30.03 3.69
N LEU A 46 -27.27 -29.32 4.65
CA LEU A 46 -27.18 -27.86 4.61
C LEU A 46 -26.28 -27.38 3.46
N GLU A 47 -25.15 -28.05 3.21
CA GLU A 47 -24.28 -27.74 2.07
C GLU A 47 -25.00 -27.93 0.72
N ALA A 48 -25.72 -29.05 0.55
CA ALA A 48 -26.48 -29.31 -0.68
C ALA A 48 -27.59 -28.26 -0.87
N GLN A 49 -28.29 -27.88 0.20
CA GLN A 49 -29.31 -26.85 0.17
C GLN A 49 -28.74 -25.46 -0.17
N ALA A 50 -27.60 -25.09 0.42
CA ALA A 50 -26.91 -23.84 0.14
C ALA A 50 -26.42 -23.78 -1.31
N TYR A 51 -25.84 -24.88 -1.81
CA TYR A 51 -25.37 -25.01 -3.18
C TYR A 51 -26.53 -24.92 -4.19
N ALA A 52 -27.66 -25.58 -3.92
CA ALA A 52 -28.85 -25.47 -4.75
C ALA A 52 -29.39 -24.03 -4.76
N ALA A 53 -29.47 -23.36 -3.61
CA ALA A 53 -29.89 -21.97 -3.51
C ALA A 53 -28.95 -21.02 -4.28
N TRP A 54 -27.64 -21.22 -4.16
CA TRP A 54 -26.63 -20.45 -4.90
C TRP A 54 -26.76 -20.62 -6.41
N MET A 55 -26.83 -21.86 -6.91
CA MET A 55 -26.94 -22.14 -8.35
C MET A 55 -28.23 -21.57 -8.96
N ASN A 56 -29.34 -21.61 -8.21
CA ASN A 56 -30.58 -20.96 -8.62
C ASN A 56 -30.48 -19.43 -8.59
N GLY A 57 -29.79 -18.87 -7.59
CA GLY A 57 -29.49 -17.45 -7.50
C GLY A 57 -28.67 -16.93 -8.69
N VAL A 58 -27.59 -17.64 -9.04
CA VAL A 58 -26.74 -17.30 -10.20
C VAL A 58 -27.53 -17.36 -11.52
N LEU A 59 -28.37 -18.38 -11.70
CA LEU A 59 -29.24 -18.46 -12.88
C LEU A 59 -30.18 -17.25 -12.99
N LYS A 60 -30.84 -16.88 -11.89
CA LYS A 60 -31.78 -15.73 -11.86
C LYS A 60 -31.06 -14.40 -12.04
N PHE A 61 -29.86 -14.27 -11.49
CA PHE A 61 -28.97 -13.13 -11.69
C PHE A 61 -28.68 -12.92 -13.18
N GLU A 62 -28.27 -13.98 -13.89
CA GLU A 62 -27.99 -13.92 -15.34
C GLU A 62 -29.25 -13.71 -16.20
N LEU A 63 -30.42 -14.01 -15.66
CA LEU A 63 -31.72 -13.68 -16.26
C LEU A 63 -32.19 -12.25 -15.96
N GLN A 64 -31.41 -11.47 -15.18
CA GLN A 64 -31.73 -10.11 -14.73
C GLN A 64 -33.01 -10.04 -13.87
N ASP A 65 -33.40 -11.16 -13.25
CA ASP A 65 -34.48 -11.18 -12.25
C ASP A 65 -33.89 -10.91 -10.87
N TRP A 66 -33.58 -9.63 -10.61
CA TRP A 66 -32.83 -9.18 -9.44
C TRP A 66 -33.50 -9.56 -8.12
N LYS A 67 -34.83 -9.47 -8.05
CA LYS A 67 -35.60 -9.77 -6.83
C LYS A 67 -35.51 -11.25 -6.48
N ALA A 68 -35.79 -12.13 -7.46
CA ALA A 68 -35.74 -13.56 -7.21
C ALA A 68 -34.30 -14.06 -7.02
N ALA A 69 -33.31 -13.43 -7.66
CA ALA A 69 -31.90 -13.69 -7.47
C ALA A 69 -31.45 -13.32 -6.05
N LEU A 70 -31.80 -12.13 -5.57
CA LEU A 70 -31.48 -11.67 -4.22
C LEU A 70 -32.04 -12.62 -3.16
N GLU A 71 -33.29 -13.06 -3.28
CA GLU A 71 -33.90 -14.02 -2.36
C GLU A 71 -33.13 -15.35 -2.31
N SER A 72 -32.76 -15.89 -3.48
CA SER A 72 -32.06 -17.19 -3.56
C SER A 72 -30.62 -17.11 -3.09
N LEU A 73 -29.91 -16.02 -3.40
CA LEU A 73 -28.55 -15.77 -2.93
C LEU A 73 -28.52 -15.48 -1.42
N SER A 74 -29.49 -14.73 -0.89
CA SER A 74 -29.60 -14.45 0.56
C SER A 74 -29.89 -15.73 1.35
N LYS A 75 -30.69 -16.64 0.78
CA LYS A 75 -30.90 -17.98 1.35
C LYS A 75 -29.58 -18.75 1.42
N ALA A 76 -28.78 -18.75 0.35
CA ALA A 76 -27.46 -19.40 0.35
C ALA A 76 -26.51 -18.79 1.39
N GLN A 77 -26.45 -17.45 1.45
CA GLN A 77 -25.64 -16.71 2.44
C GLN A 77 -26.02 -17.11 3.87
N THR A 78 -27.31 -17.11 4.21
CA THR A 78 -27.79 -17.45 5.55
C THR A 78 -27.40 -18.87 5.97
N ILE A 79 -27.39 -19.82 5.04
CA ILE A 79 -27.01 -21.21 5.34
C ILE A 79 -25.49 -21.31 5.52
N TYR A 80 -24.69 -20.68 4.65
CA TYR A 80 -23.24 -20.67 4.78
C TYR A 80 -22.74 -19.97 6.05
N GLU A 81 -23.39 -18.88 6.49
CA GLU A 81 -23.08 -18.23 7.78
C GLU A 81 -23.32 -19.17 8.97
N LYS A 82 -24.42 -19.95 8.93
CA LYS A 82 -24.70 -20.95 9.97
C LYS A 82 -23.71 -22.11 9.95
N LEU A 83 -23.27 -22.53 8.76
CA LEU A 83 -22.23 -23.54 8.61
C LEU A 83 -20.90 -23.02 9.17
N GLU A 84 -20.46 -21.81 8.81
CA GLU A 84 -19.24 -21.19 9.36
C GLU A 84 -19.26 -21.15 10.89
N ALA A 85 -20.39 -20.77 11.49
CA ALA A 85 -20.52 -20.68 12.95
C ALA A 85 -20.46 -22.04 13.66
N THR A 86 -20.76 -23.14 12.98
CA THR A 86 -20.83 -24.48 13.57
C THR A 86 -19.58 -25.33 13.31
N MET A 87 -18.73 -24.96 12.35
CA MET A 87 -17.53 -25.72 12.00
C MET A 87 -16.33 -25.40 12.90
N HIS A 88 -15.35 -26.31 12.88
CA HIS A 88 -14.03 -26.14 13.50
C HIS A 88 -13.22 -25.07 12.77
N GLU A 89 -12.25 -24.44 13.46
CA GLU A 89 -11.50 -23.27 12.94
C GLU A 89 -10.86 -23.52 11.57
N ASP A 90 -10.32 -24.73 11.34
CA ASP A 90 -9.66 -25.10 10.09
C ASP A 90 -10.60 -25.10 8.85
N ASP A 91 -11.90 -25.36 9.05
CA ASP A 91 -12.88 -25.45 7.95
C ASP A 91 -13.64 -24.14 7.72
N ARG A 92 -13.55 -23.16 8.63
CA ARG A 92 -14.30 -21.89 8.55
C ARG A 92 -13.87 -21.02 7.37
N ASP A 93 -12.60 -21.05 7.02
CA ASP A 93 -12.04 -20.19 5.98
C ASP A 93 -12.66 -20.48 4.60
N ILE A 94 -13.06 -21.72 4.33
CA ILE A 94 -13.74 -22.10 3.08
C ILE A 94 -15.11 -21.41 2.98
N TYR A 95 -15.89 -21.44 4.07
CA TYR A 95 -17.21 -20.80 4.13
C TYR A 95 -17.10 -19.29 4.07
N ARG A 96 -16.13 -18.71 4.79
CA ARG A 96 -15.84 -17.28 4.74
C ARG A 96 -15.48 -16.82 3.33
N GLY A 97 -14.64 -17.59 2.63
CA GLY A 97 -14.32 -17.34 1.23
C GLY A 97 -15.55 -17.36 0.33
N LYS A 98 -16.47 -18.32 0.54
CA LYS A 98 -17.72 -18.39 -0.23
C LYS A 98 -18.66 -17.22 0.07
N LEU A 99 -18.77 -16.80 1.33
CA LEU A 99 -19.57 -15.64 1.72
C LEU A 99 -19.04 -14.36 1.09
N MET A 100 -17.72 -14.17 1.09
CA MET A 100 -17.08 -13.03 0.41
C MET A 100 -17.38 -13.03 -1.11
N GLU A 101 -17.40 -14.20 -1.76
CA GLU A 101 -17.75 -14.33 -3.19
C GLU A 101 -19.21 -13.93 -3.50
N LEU A 102 -20.13 -14.18 -2.56
CA LEU A 102 -21.56 -13.87 -2.75
C LEU A 102 -21.87 -12.38 -2.59
N GLN A 103 -21.13 -11.66 -1.74
CA GLN A 103 -21.41 -10.28 -1.36
C GLN A 103 -21.58 -9.33 -2.57
N PRO A 104 -20.70 -9.32 -3.59
CA PRO A 104 -20.86 -8.46 -4.75
C PRO A 104 -22.16 -8.67 -5.51
N SER A 105 -22.57 -9.94 -5.70
CA SER A 105 -23.80 -10.27 -6.43
C SER A 105 -25.05 -9.83 -5.64
N LEU A 106 -25.02 -9.95 -4.30
CA LEU A 106 -26.10 -9.47 -3.43
C LEU A 106 -26.26 -7.95 -3.49
N ARG A 107 -25.15 -7.21 -3.41
CA ARG A 107 -25.16 -5.74 -3.50
C ARG A 107 -25.59 -5.26 -4.88
N PHE A 108 -25.15 -5.93 -5.94
CA PHE A 108 -25.58 -5.64 -7.31
C PHE A 108 -27.09 -5.83 -7.49
N CYS A 109 -27.66 -6.92 -6.97
CA CYS A 109 -29.11 -7.10 -6.98
C CYS A 109 -29.84 -6.02 -6.17
N ALA A 110 -29.35 -5.66 -4.97
CA ALA A 110 -29.96 -4.63 -4.13
C ALA A 110 -30.01 -3.27 -4.82
N TYR A 111 -28.91 -2.87 -5.47
CA TYR A 111 -28.83 -1.63 -6.25
C TYR A 111 -29.88 -1.60 -7.37
N ASN A 112 -29.98 -2.67 -8.17
CA ASN A 112 -30.95 -2.74 -9.26
C ASN A 112 -32.42 -2.81 -8.80
N ILE A 113 -32.68 -3.14 -7.53
CA ILE A 113 -34.02 -3.10 -6.92
C ILE A 113 -34.36 -1.70 -6.39
N GLY A 114 -33.39 -0.81 -6.27
CA GLY A 114 -33.56 0.59 -5.85
C GLY A 114 -32.87 0.98 -4.55
N ASP A 115 -31.95 0.15 -4.04
CA ASP A 115 -31.11 0.52 -2.88
C ASP A 115 -29.87 1.31 -3.33
N GLU A 116 -29.97 2.64 -3.30
CA GLU A 116 -28.87 3.54 -3.69
C GLU A 116 -27.63 3.39 -2.79
N SER A 117 -27.79 2.92 -1.55
CA SER A 117 -26.65 2.70 -0.63
C SER A 117 -25.74 1.57 -1.08
N ALA A 118 -26.26 0.63 -1.88
CA ALA A 118 -25.49 -0.48 -2.42
C ALA A 118 -24.44 -0.03 -3.46
N ALA A 119 -24.63 1.12 -4.11
CA ALA A 119 -23.63 1.67 -5.04
C ALA A 119 -22.31 1.98 -4.33
N ALA A 120 -22.38 2.60 -3.14
CA ALA A 120 -21.18 2.93 -2.35
C ALA A 120 -20.42 1.68 -1.89
N ASP A 121 -21.12 0.58 -1.60
CA ASP A 121 -20.50 -0.68 -1.21
C ASP A 121 -19.89 -1.43 -2.40
N LEU A 122 -20.50 -1.36 -3.59
CA LEU A 122 -19.94 -1.91 -4.83
C LEU A 122 -18.63 -1.21 -5.23
N VAL A 123 -18.54 0.11 -5.05
CA VAL A 123 -17.30 0.87 -5.25
C VAL A 123 -16.19 0.38 -4.31
N LYS A 124 -16.48 0.21 -3.01
CA LYS A 124 -15.48 -0.31 -2.06
C LYS A 124 -15.01 -1.73 -2.42
N MET A 125 -15.93 -2.62 -2.80
CA MET A 125 -15.59 -4.00 -3.17
C MET A 125 -14.72 -4.06 -4.43
N ARG A 126 -14.89 -3.12 -5.35
CA ARG A 126 -14.03 -2.94 -6.54
C ARG A 126 -12.60 -2.60 -6.14
N GLU A 127 -12.42 -1.65 -5.23
CA GLU A 127 -11.11 -1.21 -4.75
C GLU A 127 -10.37 -2.32 -4.00
N GLN A 128 -11.11 -3.19 -3.30
CA GLN A 128 -10.55 -4.33 -2.57
C GLN A 128 -10.21 -5.54 -3.45
N GLY A 129 -10.50 -5.50 -4.76
CA GLY A 129 -10.24 -6.61 -5.68
C GLY A 129 -11.09 -7.85 -5.42
N CYS A 130 -12.19 -7.73 -4.67
CA CYS A 130 -13.07 -8.84 -4.30
C CYS A 130 -14.10 -9.19 -5.40
N LEU A 131 -14.06 -8.49 -6.54
CA LEU A 131 -15.00 -8.64 -7.64
C LEU A 131 -14.48 -9.63 -8.68
N SER A 132 -15.34 -10.50 -9.18
CA SER A 132 -15.02 -11.33 -10.35
C SER A 132 -14.89 -10.45 -11.61
N ALA A 133 -13.99 -10.82 -12.53
CA ALA A 133 -13.76 -10.09 -13.79
C ALA A 133 -15.05 -9.82 -14.59
N ASP A 134 -15.97 -10.78 -14.56
CA ASP A 134 -17.26 -10.68 -15.28
C ASP A 134 -18.25 -9.73 -14.59
N LEU A 135 -18.15 -9.51 -13.28
CA LEU A 135 -19.01 -8.59 -12.54
C LEU A 135 -18.45 -7.15 -12.57
N LEU A 136 -17.13 -7.01 -12.77
CA LEU A 136 -16.45 -5.72 -12.86
C LEU A 136 -16.98 -4.87 -14.03
N THR A 137 -17.19 -5.48 -15.21
CA THR A 137 -17.69 -4.74 -16.38
C THR A 137 -19.10 -4.20 -16.16
N ASP A 138 -19.97 -5.04 -15.62
CA ASP A 138 -21.37 -4.67 -15.35
C ASP A 138 -21.45 -3.60 -14.24
N ILE A 139 -20.57 -3.67 -13.23
CA ILE A 139 -20.48 -2.64 -12.19
C ILE A 139 -19.91 -1.32 -12.75
N ASP A 140 -18.87 -1.37 -13.57
CA ASP A 140 -18.25 -0.19 -14.16
C ASP A 140 -19.23 0.59 -15.05
N GLU A 141 -20.05 -0.12 -15.84
CA GLU A 141 -21.13 0.50 -16.64
C GLU A 141 -22.17 1.19 -15.75
N LEU A 142 -22.58 0.56 -14.65
CA LEU A 142 -23.55 1.16 -13.72
C LEU A 142 -22.97 2.37 -12.99
N LEU A 143 -21.71 2.32 -12.57
CA LEU A 143 -21.04 3.45 -11.92
C LEU A 143 -20.89 4.64 -12.89
N ALA A 144 -20.58 4.38 -14.16
CA ALA A 144 -20.53 5.43 -15.19
C ALA A 144 -21.91 6.11 -15.35
N GLN A 145 -22.99 5.33 -15.45
CA GLN A 145 -24.35 5.88 -15.55
C GLN A 145 -24.76 6.70 -14.32
N THR A 146 -24.33 6.32 -13.12
CA THR A 146 -24.59 7.08 -11.90
C THR A 146 -23.85 8.42 -11.90
N ARG A 147 -22.58 8.41 -12.32
CA ARG A 147 -21.78 9.63 -12.46
C ARG A 147 -22.37 10.60 -13.47
N GLU A 148 -22.85 10.11 -14.62
CA GLU A 148 -23.55 10.93 -15.61
C GLU A 148 -24.81 11.59 -15.03
N LYS A 149 -25.62 10.86 -14.26
CA LYS A 149 -26.81 11.43 -13.59
C LYS A 149 -26.47 12.51 -12.56
N GLN A 150 -25.40 12.29 -11.77
CA GLN A 150 -24.93 13.28 -10.80
C GLN A 150 -24.37 14.53 -11.50
N ALA A 151 -23.60 14.34 -12.57
CA ALA A 151 -23.07 15.44 -13.37
C ALA A 151 -24.17 16.25 -14.07
N ALA A 152 -25.24 15.59 -14.55
CA ALA A 152 -26.40 16.26 -15.13
C ALA A 152 -27.19 17.10 -14.10
N THR A 153 -27.10 16.76 -12.81
CA THR A 153 -27.75 17.50 -11.71
C THR A 153 -26.91 18.73 -11.29
N LEU A 154 -25.59 18.70 -11.50
CA LEU A 154 -24.67 19.80 -11.24
C LEU A 154 -24.76 20.89 -12.31
N SER A 155 -25.61 21.90 -12.03
CA SER A 155 -25.88 23.02 -12.93
C SER A 155 -25.03 24.27 -12.66
N GLU A 156 -24.44 24.40 -11.48
CA GLU A 156 -23.60 25.54 -11.09
C GLU A 156 -22.49 25.15 -10.13
N VAL A 157 -21.41 25.94 -10.12
CA VAL A 157 -20.31 25.78 -9.17
C VAL A 157 -19.94 27.12 -8.54
N THR A 158 -19.69 27.10 -7.23
CA THR A 158 -19.23 28.27 -6.48
C THR A 158 -17.78 28.09 -6.08
N TRP A 159 -16.92 29.00 -6.53
CA TRP A 159 -15.51 29.06 -6.13
C TRP A 159 -15.19 30.50 -5.72
N ARG A 160 -14.49 30.69 -4.60
CA ARG A 160 -14.03 32.00 -4.09
C ARG A 160 -15.12 33.10 -4.12
N GLY A 161 -16.34 32.74 -3.70
CA GLY A 161 -17.47 33.67 -3.60
C GLY A 161 -18.18 34.01 -4.92
N ARG A 162 -17.75 33.44 -6.05
CA ARG A 162 -18.41 33.61 -7.35
C ARG A 162 -19.00 32.29 -7.83
N THR A 163 -20.28 32.34 -8.17
CA THR A 163 -21.02 31.22 -8.76
C THR A 163 -21.03 31.32 -10.28
N VAL A 164 -20.70 30.23 -10.96
CA VAL A 164 -20.67 30.14 -12.42
C VAL A 164 -21.54 28.96 -12.87
N PRO A 165 -22.45 29.18 -13.84
CA PRO A 165 -23.25 28.10 -14.41
C PRO A 165 -22.38 27.15 -15.24
N LEU A 166 -22.59 25.86 -15.07
CA LEU A 166 -21.93 24.79 -15.80
C LEU A 166 -22.74 24.47 -17.05
N LYS A 167 -22.23 24.86 -18.22
CA LYS A 167 -22.85 24.54 -19.51
C LYS A 167 -22.28 23.28 -20.17
N GLN A 168 -21.09 22.88 -19.74
CA GLN A 168 -20.32 21.82 -20.38
C GLN A 168 -20.32 20.56 -19.51
N GLU A 169 -20.89 19.47 -20.04
CA GLU A 169 -21.12 18.23 -19.30
C GLU A 169 -19.82 17.58 -18.82
N LYS A 170 -18.76 17.61 -19.64
CA LYS A 170 -17.45 17.06 -19.24
C LYS A 170 -16.79 17.81 -18.08
N VAL A 171 -17.10 19.10 -17.93
CA VAL A 171 -16.60 19.89 -16.79
C VAL A 171 -17.40 19.52 -15.54
N SER A 172 -18.72 19.33 -15.65
CA SER A 172 -19.54 18.82 -14.54
C SER A 172 -19.08 17.43 -14.09
N LEU A 173 -18.79 16.51 -15.02
CA LEU A 173 -18.23 15.19 -14.71
C LEU A 173 -16.90 15.27 -13.95
N CYS A 174 -15.98 16.12 -14.40
CA CYS A 174 -14.69 16.32 -13.71
C CYS A 174 -14.90 16.84 -12.28
N LEU A 175 -15.84 17.76 -12.06
CA LEU A 175 -16.12 18.28 -10.72
C LEU A 175 -16.76 17.23 -9.80
N VAL A 176 -17.65 16.39 -10.32
CA VAL A 176 -18.17 15.22 -9.58
C VAL A 176 -17.04 14.29 -9.20
N SER A 177 -16.15 13.96 -10.14
CA SER A 177 -15.03 13.08 -9.87
C SER A 177 -14.08 13.65 -8.81
N VAL A 178 -13.83 14.96 -8.80
CA VAL A 178 -13.07 15.60 -7.72
C VAL A 178 -13.75 15.43 -6.36
N GLN A 179 -15.08 15.60 -6.28
CA GLN A 179 -15.84 15.39 -5.03
C GLN A 179 -15.80 13.92 -4.57
N GLU A 180 -16.02 12.97 -5.49
CA GLU A 180 -15.93 11.54 -5.19
C GLU A 180 -14.50 11.14 -4.79
N GLY A 181 -13.50 11.66 -5.49
CA GLY A 181 -12.09 11.41 -5.23
C GLY A 181 -11.65 11.92 -3.87
N GLU A 182 -12.14 13.09 -3.42
CA GLU A 182 -11.91 13.58 -2.06
C GLU A 182 -12.51 12.62 -1.02
N ALA A 183 -13.72 12.12 -1.24
CA ALA A 183 -14.34 11.13 -0.35
C ALA A 183 -13.63 9.75 -0.38
N MET A 184 -13.03 9.37 -1.50
CA MET A 184 -12.21 8.16 -1.63
C MET A 184 -10.85 8.32 -0.92
N LEU A 185 -10.24 9.50 -0.99
CA LEU A 185 -8.95 9.80 -0.35
C LEU A 185 -9.02 9.68 1.18
N GLU A 186 -10.16 10.04 1.79
CA GLU A 186 -10.39 9.85 3.23
C GLU A 186 -10.43 8.38 3.64
N LYS A 187 -10.89 7.49 2.75
CA LYS A 187 -11.06 6.06 3.01
C LYS A 187 -9.86 5.21 2.59
N ALA A 188 -8.99 5.75 1.76
CA ALA A 188 -7.83 5.03 1.25
C ALA A 188 -6.81 4.76 2.37
N GLU A 189 -6.57 3.47 2.66
CA GLU A 189 -5.64 3.03 3.71
C GLU A 189 -4.17 3.13 3.26
N ASN A 190 -3.90 2.80 1.99
CA ASN A 190 -2.55 2.65 1.47
C ASN A 190 -2.11 3.85 0.61
N LEU A 191 -0.81 4.18 0.65
CA LEU A 191 -0.23 5.29 -0.11
C LEU A 191 -0.35 5.08 -1.63
N GLU A 192 -0.20 3.84 -2.11
CA GLU A 192 -0.36 3.50 -3.53
C GLU A 192 -1.80 3.73 -4.03
N ALA A 193 -2.80 3.38 -3.22
CA ALA A 193 -4.20 3.66 -3.53
C ALA A 193 -4.48 5.17 -3.62
N LYS A 194 -3.93 5.96 -2.68
CA LYS A 194 -4.02 7.43 -2.73
C LYS A 194 -3.39 8.00 -4.00
N LEU A 195 -2.21 7.51 -4.39
CA LEU A 195 -1.55 7.95 -5.63
C LEU A 195 -2.37 7.63 -6.88
N SER A 196 -2.98 6.44 -6.95
CA SER A 196 -3.86 6.05 -8.06
C SER A 196 -5.07 6.98 -8.19
N ILE A 197 -5.69 7.36 -7.06
CA ILE A 197 -6.80 8.32 -7.06
C ILE A 197 -6.34 9.68 -7.62
N TYR A 198 -5.20 10.21 -7.15
CA TYR A 198 -4.68 11.47 -7.68
C TYR A 198 -4.33 11.40 -9.17
N ASP A 199 -3.77 10.29 -9.66
CA ASP A 199 -3.46 10.11 -11.08
C ASP A 199 -4.72 10.15 -11.95
N ASN A 200 -5.80 9.51 -11.50
CA ASN A 200 -7.10 9.57 -12.17
C ASN A 200 -7.69 10.99 -12.17
N LEU A 201 -7.70 11.67 -11.02
CA LEU A 201 -8.20 13.06 -10.90
C LEU A 201 -7.42 14.03 -11.80
N LEU A 202 -6.10 13.88 -11.87
CA LEU A 202 -5.25 14.72 -12.72
C LEU A 202 -5.53 14.49 -14.21
N ALA A 203 -5.80 13.25 -14.62
CA ALA A 203 -6.19 12.93 -16.00
C ALA A 203 -7.53 13.59 -16.36
N GLU A 204 -8.54 13.49 -15.49
CA GLU A 204 -9.85 14.09 -15.73
C GLU A 204 -9.79 15.63 -15.76
N CYS A 205 -9.06 16.26 -14.84
CA CYS A 205 -8.83 17.70 -14.85
C CYS A 205 -8.13 18.16 -16.14
N LYS A 206 -7.19 17.37 -16.66
CA LYS A 206 -6.49 17.68 -17.92
C LYS A 206 -7.45 17.66 -19.11
N ASP A 207 -8.32 16.66 -19.18
CA ASP A 207 -9.31 16.53 -20.26
C ASP A 207 -10.34 17.67 -20.21
N ALA A 208 -10.83 18.02 -19.01
CA ALA A 208 -11.73 19.14 -18.80
C ALA A 208 -11.07 20.49 -19.19
N LEU A 209 -9.80 20.70 -18.82
CA LEU A 209 -9.06 21.91 -19.18
C LEU A 209 -8.84 22.04 -20.68
N GLN A 210 -8.60 20.94 -21.39
CA GLN A 210 -8.43 20.98 -22.84
C GLN A 210 -9.70 21.50 -23.52
N ILE A 211 -10.87 21.06 -23.07
CA ILE A 211 -12.17 21.51 -23.60
C ILE A 211 -12.39 22.99 -23.30
N LEU A 212 -12.18 23.41 -22.05
CA LEU A 212 -12.30 24.81 -21.67
C LEU A 212 -11.34 25.72 -22.44
N LYS A 213 -10.13 25.24 -22.72
CA LYS A 213 -9.13 25.96 -23.52
C LYS A 213 -9.55 26.10 -24.98
N ASP A 214 -10.16 25.07 -25.56
CA ASP A 214 -10.66 25.13 -26.93
C ASP A 214 -11.90 26.04 -27.05
N GLU A 215 -12.78 26.05 -26.04
CA GLU A 215 -13.88 27.03 -25.96
C GLU A 215 -13.37 28.47 -25.81
N LEU A 216 -12.37 28.69 -24.95
CA LEU A 216 -11.76 30.01 -24.75
C LEU A 216 -11.11 30.55 -26.01
N ARG A 217 -10.49 29.70 -26.83
CA ARG A 217 -9.93 30.10 -28.14
C ARG A 217 -10.98 30.58 -29.13
N ASN A 218 -12.17 30.02 -29.03
CA ASN A 218 -13.31 30.37 -29.88
C ASN A 218 -14.11 31.56 -29.34
N ASP A 219 -13.80 32.05 -28.12
CA ASP A 219 -14.47 33.19 -27.49
C ASP A 219 -13.91 34.53 -28.02
N PRO A 220 -14.72 35.37 -28.71
CA PRO A 220 -14.29 36.68 -29.23
C PRO A 220 -13.87 37.69 -28.15
N SER A 221 -14.20 37.43 -26.88
CA SER A 221 -13.83 38.24 -25.72
C SER A 221 -12.45 37.90 -25.15
N PHE A 222 -11.91 36.71 -25.45
CA PHE A 222 -10.61 36.25 -24.95
C PHE A 222 -9.43 37.08 -25.49
N SER A 223 -9.47 37.46 -26.77
CA SER A 223 -8.40 38.24 -27.44
C SER A 223 -8.44 39.75 -27.15
N ARG A 224 -9.46 40.25 -26.45
CA ARG A 224 -9.70 41.70 -26.20
C ARG A 224 -9.54 42.07 -24.72
N ARG A 225 -8.77 41.28 -23.96
CA ARG A 225 -8.48 41.60 -22.56
C ARG A 225 -7.64 42.86 -22.47
N VAL A 226 -8.23 43.89 -21.86
CA VAL A 226 -7.52 45.03 -21.29
C VAL A 226 -7.16 44.64 -19.86
N GLU A 227 -5.91 44.89 -19.44
CA GLU A 227 -5.48 44.73 -18.03
C GLU A 227 -6.47 45.46 -17.11
N GLY A 228 -7.04 44.75 -16.12
CA GLY A 228 -8.04 45.28 -15.19
C GLY A 228 -9.52 45.06 -15.57
N SER A 229 -9.83 44.32 -16.64
CA SER A 229 -11.20 43.93 -16.98
C SER A 229 -11.68 42.68 -16.21
N ALA A 230 -12.96 42.66 -15.80
CA ALA A 230 -13.54 41.55 -15.04
C ALA A 230 -13.42 40.22 -15.79
N VAL A 231 -12.96 39.18 -15.08
CA VAL A 231 -12.75 37.83 -15.64
C VAL A 231 -14.08 37.25 -16.17
N SER A 232 -14.13 36.83 -17.44
CA SER A 232 -15.33 36.19 -18.02
C SER A 232 -15.66 34.89 -17.27
N SER A 233 -16.93 34.49 -17.25
CA SER A 233 -17.36 33.28 -16.52
C SER A 233 -16.65 32.01 -17.02
N LEU A 234 -16.39 31.91 -18.33
CA LEU A 234 -15.63 30.79 -18.91
C LEU A 234 -14.16 30.80 -18.48
N HIS A 235 -13.54 31.97 -18.44
CA HIS A 235 -12.15 32.10 -17.99
C HIS A 235 -12.01 31.87 -16.49
N TYR A 236 -13.02 32.25 -15.71
CA TYR A 236 -13.11 31.96 -14.28
C TYR A 236 -13.20 30.45 -14.04
N LEU A 237 -14.05 29.76 -14.80
CA LEU A 237 -14.18 28.30 -14.75
C LEU A 237 -12.88 27.59 -15.14
N HIS A 238 -12.19 28.05 -16.20
CA HIS A 238 -10.86 27.55 -16.55
C HIS A 238 -9.84 27.77 -15.43
N SER A 239 -9.86 28.94 -14.79
CA SER A 239 -8.95 29.24 -13.67
C SER A 239 -9.25 28.36 -12.45
N TYR A 240 -10.52 28.07 -12.18
CA TYR A 240 -10.93 27.16 -11.12
C TYR A 240 -10.44 25.73 -11.37
N VAL A 241 -10.72 25.16 -12.54
CA VAL A 241 -10.26 23.78 -12.87
C VAL A 241 -8.73 23.72 -12.93
N SER A 242 -8.07 24.81 -13.37
CA SER A 242 -6.61 24.92 -13.32
C SER A 242 -6.07 24.90 -11.90
N PHE A 243 -6.72 25.65 -11.00
CA PHE A 243 -6.40 25.65 -9.58
C PHE A 243 -6.57 24.26 -8.97
N LEU A 244 -7.69 23.56 -9.24
CA LEU A 244 -7.89 22.18 -8.80
C LEU A 244 -6.77 21.25 -9.27
N ARG A 245 -6.45 21.25 -10.58
CA ARG A 245 -5.35 20.44 -11.13
C ARG A 245 -4.02 20.72 -10.42
N LEU A 246 -3.68 21.99 -10.22
CA LEU A 246 -2.44 22.39 -9.56
C LEU A 246 -2.42 21.94 -8.09
N THR A 247 -3.54 22.06 -7.38
CA THR A 247 -3.67 21.63 -5.98
C THR A 247 -3.48 20.13 -5.87
N LYS A 248 -4.17 19.34 -6.71
CA LYS A 248 -3.99 17.89 -6.76
C LYS A 248 -2.57 17.48 -7.17
N THR A 249 -1.89 18.28 -8.01
CA THR A 249 -0.47 18.07 -8.37
C THR A 249 0.45 18.27 -7.15
N VAL A 250 0.20 19.29 -6.34
CA VAL A 250 0.94 19.54 -5.10
C VAL A 250 0.70 18.42 -4.09
N GLU A 251 -0.55 18.05 -3.84
CA GLU A 251 -0.93 16.99 -2.91
C GLU A 251 -0.32 15.63 -3.31
N ARG A 252 -0.41 15.25 -4.58
CA ARG A 252 0.24 14.04 -5.11
C ARG A 252 1.76 14.07 -4.93
N SER A 253 2.39 15.22 -5.20
CA SER A 253 3.84 15.36 -5.05
C SER A 253 4.28 15.27 -3.59
N ARG A 254 3.47 15.77 -2.64
CA ARG A 254 3.69 15.59 -1.20
C ARG A 254 3.68 14.10 -0.81
N LEU A 255 2.72 13.32 -1.32
CA LEU A 255 2.67 11.86 -1.09
C LEU A 255 3.86 11.11 -1.70
N LEU A 256 4.31 11.52 -2.89
CA LEU A 256 5.52 10.93 -3.49
C LEU A 256 6.78 11.24 -2.66
N ILE A 257 6.87 12.43 -2.06
CA ILE A 257 7.97 12.75 -1.15
C ILE A 257 7.90 11.87 0.10
N GLU A 258 6.71 11.68 0.67
CA GLU A 258 6.50 10.82 1.83
C GLU A 258 6.88 9.37 1.53
N SER A 259 6.51 8.84 0.35
CA SER A 259 6.91 7.48 -0.05
C SER A 259 8.43 7.34 -0.20
N LEU A 260 9.11 8.34 -0.75
CA LEU A 260 10.58 8.36 -0.81
C LEU A 260 11.20 8.44 0.59
N GLN A 261 10.59 9.15 1.54
CA GLN A 261 11.07 9.24 2.93
C GLN A 261 10.92 7.91 3.67
N ILE A 262 9.79 7.21 3.50
CA ILE A 262 9.55 5.88 4.08
C ILE A 262 10.60 4.89 3.56
N ASN A 263 10.83 4.88 2.23
CA ASN A 263 11.82 4.02 1.60
C ASN A 263 13.28 4.33 2.03
N GLN A 264 13.56 5.52 2.57
CA GLN A 264 14.87 5.83 3.16
C GLN A 264 15.04 5.30 4.59
N GLY A 265 13.94 5.12 5.34
CA GLY A 265 13.94 4.65 6.73
C GLY A 265 14.03 3.13 6.88
N GLU A 266 13.55 2.38 5.88
CA GLU A 266 13.64 0.93 5.86
C GLU A 266 15.07 0.48 5.49
N ARG A 267 15.82 -0.01 6.49
CA ARG A 267 17.16 -0.63 6.32
C ARG A 267 17.09 -2.01 5.65
N GLY A 268 16.39 -2.10 4.52
CA GLY A 268 16.39 -3.27 3.64
C GLY A 268 17.29 -3.04 2.43
N ASP A 269 17.53 -4.10 1.66
CA ASP A 269 18.28 -4.13 0.37
C ASP A 269 17.60 -3.31 -0.77
N GLY A 270 16.71 -2.40 -0.39
CA GLY A 270 15.97 -1.50 -1.26
C GLY A 270 16.85 -0.36 -1.76
N LYS A 271 16.62 0.04 -3.01
CA LYS A 271 17.34 1.12 -3.68
C LYS A 271 17.10 2.45 -2.95
N GLN A 272 18.10 2.93 -2.21
CA GLN A 272 18.04 4.22 -1.51
C GLN A 272 17.63 5.34 -2.48
N SER A 273 16.58 6.10 -2.11
CA SER A 273 16.09 7.22 -2.89
C SER A 273 17.16 8.31 -3.00
N LYS A 274 17.45 8.76 -4.21
CA LYS A 274 18.54 9.71 -4.45
C LYS A 274 18.08 11.13 -4.08
N PRO A 275 18.96 11.99 -3.55
CA PRO A 275 18.60 13.39 -3.28
C PRO A 275 18.02 14.14 -4.49
N GLN A 276 18.44 13.78 -5.71
CA GLN A 276 17.90 14.36 -6.96
C GLN A 276 16.40 14.10 -7.14
N ASP A 277 15.88 12.97 -6.66
CA ASP A 277 14.47 12.61 -6.78
C ASP A 277 13.59 13.56 -5.95
N PHE A 278 14.05 13.92 -4.74
CA PHE A 278 13.40 14.91 -3.89
C PHE A 278 13.43 16.31 -4.49
N ILE A 279 14.59 16.74 -5.01
CA ILE A 279 14.76 18.06 -5.63
C ILE A 279 13.72 18.23 -6.75
N ARG A 280 13.59 17.23 -7.62
CA ARG A 280 12.63 17.26 -8.73
C ARG A 280 11.18 17.42 -8.24
N LEU A 281 10.78 16.69 -7.19
CA LEU A 281 9.42 16.78 -6.66
C LEU A 281 9.14 18.13 -6.00
N TYR A 282 10.10 18.70 -5.26
CA TYR A 282 9.96 20.05 -4.71
C TYR A 282 9.91 21.13 -5.79
N GLU A 283 10.63 20.95 -6.91
CA GLU A 283 10.52 21.84 -8.06
C GLU A 283 9.14 21.79 -8.70
N VAL A 284 8.54 20.60 -8.84
CA VAL A 284 7.15 20.44 -9.32
C VAL A 284 6.17 21.15 -8.40
N ILE A 285 6.31 21.02 -7.08
CA ILE A 285 5.46 21.73 -6.12
C ILE A 285 5.61 23.24 -6.27
N MET A 286 6.85 23.74 -6.28
CA MET A 286 7.12 25.17 -6.40
C MET A 286 6.60 25.76 -7.71
N GLN A 287 6.81 25.05 -8.83
CA GLN A 287 6.28 25.45 -10.13
C GLN A 287 4.75 25.51 -10.07
N SER A 288 4.11 24.48 -9.52
CA SER A 288 2.64 24.43 -9.41
C SER A 288 2.08 25.59 -8.58
N LEU A 289 2.71 25.90 -7.44
CA LEU A 289 2.31 27.03 -6.60
C LEU A 289 2.56 28.39 -7.29
N THR A 290 3.62 28.50 -8.07
CA THR A 290 3.91 29.72 -8.86
C THR A 290 2.88 29.91 -9.96
N GLU A 291 2.50 28.83 -10.65
CA GLU A 291 1.42 28.83 -11.65
C GLU A 291 0.07 29.21 -11.01
N MET A 292 -0.22 28.76 -9.78
CA MET A 292 -1.44 29.17 -9.05
C MET A 292 -1.49 30.68 -8.79
N GLN A 293 -0.36 31.31 -8.43
CA GLN A 293 -0.32 32.75 -8.17
C GLN A 293 -0.62 33.59 -9.43
N GLN A 294 -0.36 33.04 -10.61
CA GLN A 294 -0.57 33.69 -11.91
C GLN A 294 -1.95 33.39 -12.50
N LEU A 295 -2.82 32.68 -11.78
CA LEU A 295 -4.17 32.39 -12.27
C LEU A 295 -5.06 33.64 -12.16
N PRO A 296 -5.77 34.01 -13.23
CA PRO A 296 -6.63 35.18 -13.21
C PRO A 296 -7.74 35.08 -12.17
N GLY A 297 -7.86 36.11 -11.31
CA GLY A 297 -8.77 36.15 -10.17
C GLY A 297 -8.14 35.71 -8.83
N ILE A 298 -6.92 35.16 -8.85
CA ILE A 298 -6.14 34.91 -7.62
C ILE A 298 -5.27 36.13 -7.29
N GLU A 299 -4.78 36.84 -8.31
CA GLU A 299 -3.94 38.04 -8.17
C GLU A 299 -4.57 39.14 -7.31
N GLU A 300 -5.90 39.24 -7.30
CA GLU A 300 -6.65 40.25 -6.54
C GLU A 300 -6.78 39.90 -5.04
N ASP A 301 -6.55 38.64 -4.65
CA ASP A 301 -6.59 38.20 -3.26
C ASP A 301 -5.18 38.14 -2.68
N LEU A 302 -4.80 39.25 -2.06
CA LEU A 302 -3.50 39.43 -1.42
C LEU A 302 -3.22 38.39 -0.34
N ASP A 303 -4.24 37.93 0.39
CA ASP A 303 -4.06 36.94 1.46
C ASP A 303 -3.69 35.57 0.86
N THR A 304 -4.39 35.14 -0.20
CA THR A 304 -4.06 33.90 -0.91
C THR A 304 -2.68 33.99 -1.55
N VAL A 305 -2.35 35.10 -2.21
CA VAL A 305 -1.04 35.29 -2.85
C VAL A 305 0.09 35.23 -1.81
N GLN A 306 -0.10 35.87 -0.65
CA GLN A 306 0.86 35.81 0.45
C GLN A 306 1.02 34.39 0.99
N GLN A 307 -0.09 33.66 1.20
CA GLN A 307 -0.04 32.25 1.63
C GLN A 307 0.73 31.38 0.62
N LEU A 308 0.43 31.47 -0.67
CA LEU A 308 1.18 30.75 -1.71
C LEU A 308 2.66 31.13 -1.72
N SER A 309 2.99 32.41 -1.51
CA SER A 309 4.38 32.87 -1.48
C SER A 309 5.18 32.29 -0.30
N SER A 310 4.53 32.18 0.86
CA SER A 310 5.12 31.59 2.07
C SER A 310 5.34 30.07 1.89
N GLN A 311 4.41 29.37 1.24
CA GLN A 311 4.58 27.96 0.89
C GLN A 311 5.72 27.76 -0.12
N ILE A 312 5.83 28.60 -1.15
CA ILE A 312 6.95 28.55 -2.11
C ILE A 312 8.29 28.71 -1.36
N LEU A 313 8.36 29.62 -0.38
CA LEU A 313 9.55 29.82 0.42
C LEU A 313 9.89 28.60 1.31
N ALA A 314 8.87 27.96 1.89
CA ALA A 314 9.03 26.71 2.63
C ALA A 314 9.61 25.60 1.75
N TYR A 315 9.06 25.39 0.55
CA TYR A 315 9.56 24.36 -0.37
C TYR A 315 10.94 24.71 -0.97
N LYS A 316 11.30 25.99 -1.09
CA LYS A 316 12.68 26.41 -1.38
C LYS A 316 13.66 25.95 -0.31
N ALA A 317 13.25 25.96 0.96
CA ALA A 317 14.08 25.46 2.06
C ALA A 317 14.36 23.95 1.91
N PHE A 318 13.31 23.15 1.71
CA PHE A 318 13.45 21.71 1.52
C PHE A 318 14.24 21.36 0.25
N ARG A 319 14.02 22.06 -0.87
CA ARG A 319 14.82 21.86 -2.08
C ARG A 319 16.31 22.14 -1.83
N ALA A 320 16.62 23.28 -1.19
CA ALA A 320 18.00 23.63 -0.85
C ALA A 320 18.64 22.60 0.09
N HIS A 321 17.86 22.01 1.00
CA HIS A 321 18.30 20.93 1.87
C HIS A 321 18.75 19.69 1.06
N TYR A 322 17.93 19.17 0.16
CA TYR A 322 18.31 18.00 -0.63
C TYR A 322 19.40 18.30 -1.68
N MET A 323 19.52 19.55 -2.14
CA MET A 323 20.71 20.00 -2.89
C MET A 323 21.98 19.90 -2.05
N ALA A 324 21.91 20.27 -0.76
CA ALA A 324 23.03 20.12 0.16
C ALA A 324 23.39 18.64 0.38
N GLU A 325 22.41 17.74 0.56
CA GLU A 325 22.63 16.30 0.66
C GLU A 325 23.32 15.73 -0.59
N ALA A 326 22.92 16.17 -1.79
CA ALA A 326 23.56 15.76 -3.04
C ALA A 326 25.03 16.20 -3.12
N LEU A 327 25.32 17.45 -2.72
CA LEU A 327 26.68 17.99 -2.68
C LEU A 327 27.54 17.30 -1.61
N PHE A 328 26.94 17.01 -0.46
CA PHE A 328 27.56 16.26 0.62
C PHE A 328 27.94 14.84 0.14
N GLY A 329 27.02 14.11 -0.50
CA GLY A 329 27.34 12.81 -1.12
C GLY A 329 28.44 12.89 -2.18
N ALA A 330 28.54 14.02 -2.89
CA ALA A 330 29.60 14.29 -3.87
C ALA A 330 30.92 14.80 -3.25
N LYS A 331 31.05 14.79 -1.91
CA LYS A 331 32.20 15.27 -1.14
C LYS A 331 32.54 16.75 -1.32
N LYS A 332 31.58 17.55 -1.80
CA LYS A 332 31.68 19.01 -1.93
C LYS A 332 31.20 19.68 -0.64
N TRP A 333 31.97 19.48 0.43
CA TRP A 333 31.54 19.76 1.81
C TRP A 333 31.26 21.24 2.07
N LEU A 334 32.07 22.15 1.50
CA LEU A 334 31.91 23.60 1.67
C LEU A 334 30.65 24.11 0.97
N GLU A 335 30.40 23.64 -0.25
CA GLU A 335 29.20 23.97 -1.01
C GLU A 335 27.94 23.38 -0.35
N ALA A 336 28.03 22.16 0.18
CA ALA A 336 26.97 21.55 0.97
C ALA A 336 26.64 22.39 2.22
N MET A 337 27.67 22.82 2.97
CA MET A 337 27.51 23.71 4.13
C MET A 337 26.78 25.00 3.76
N GLY A 338 27.18 25.66 2.66
CA GLY A 338 26.52 26.88 2.16
C GLY A 338 25.05 26.65 1.80
N MET A 339 24.73 25.50 1.19
CA MET A 339 23.35 25.14 0.86
C MET A 339 22.50 24.83 2.11
N TYR A 340 23.05 24.17 3.12
CA TYR A 340 22.36 23.97 4.41
C TYR A 340 22.04 25.31 5.10
N GLN A 341 22.98 26.26 5.11
CA GLN A 341 22.74 27.59 5.66
C GLN A 341 21.65 28.33 4.90
N ARG A 342 21.64 28.24 3.57
CA ARG A 342 20.59 28.83 2.73
C ARG A 342 19.22 28.20 2.98
N ALA A 343 19.17 26.87 3.13
CA ALA A 343 17.95 26.16 3.49
C ALA A 343 17.39 26.64 4.84
N LYS A 344 18.26 26.83 5.84
CA LYS A 344 17.89 27.40 7.15
C LYS A 344 17.33 28.83 7.03
N GLN A 345 17.95 29.69 6.23
CA GLN A 345 17.46 31.06 6.00
C GLN A 345 16.06 31.07 5.38
N HIS A 346 15.82 30.23 4.37
CA HIS A 346 14.50 30.10 3.74
C HIS A 346 13.44 29.58 4.72
N ALA A 347 13.78 28.56 5.51
CA ALA A 347 12.87 28.01 6.52
C ALA A 347 12.49 29.05 7.58
N GLN A 348 13.47 29.80 8.09
CA GLN A 348 13.24 30.90 9.03
C GLN A 348 12.41 32.03 8.42
N GLY A 349 12.60 32.31 7.12
CA GLY A 349 11.79 33.29 6.39
C GLY A 349 10.33 32.85 6.28
N ALA A 350 10.10 31.59 5.88
CA ALA A 350 8.75 31.03 5.72
C ALA A 350 7.95 31.00 7.03
N LEU A 351 8.63 30.76 8.16
CA LEU A 351 8.00 30.73 9.50
C LEU A 351 7.57 32.11 10.03
N ARG A 352 7.96 33.21 9.37
CA ARG A 352 7.49 34.56 9.74
C ARG A 352 6.08 34.84 9.26
N ASP A 353 5.65 34.16 8.20
CA ASP A 353 4.34 34.30 7.60
C ASP A 353 3.38 33.21 8.07
N LYS A 354 2.09 33.35 7.76
CA LYS A 354 1.06 32.35 8.06
C LYS A 354 1.17 31.19 7.05
N ILE A 355 1.65 30.05 7.51
CA ILE A 355 1.72 28.78 6.77
C ILE A 355 0.82 27.72 7.40
N GLU A 356 0.50 26.69 6.62
CA GLU A 356 -0.23 25.50 7.04
C GLU A 356 0.46 24.80 8.23
N ASP A 357 -0.29 24.38 9.24
CA ASP A 357 0.25 23.83 10.50
C ASP A 357 1.13 22.59 10.29
N GLU A 358 0.76 21.72 9.36
CA GLU A 358 1.56 20.52 9.04
C GLU A 358 2.90 20.91 8.42
N LEU A 359 2.90 21.88 7.50
CA LEU A 359 4.11 22.40 6.86
C LEU A 359 5.00 23.14 7.86
N LYS A 360 4.39 23.88 8.79
CA LYS A 360 5.08 24.56 9.89
C LYS A 360 5.83 23.57 10.76
N LYS A 361 5.17 22.49 11.19
CA LYS A 361 5.79 21.44 12.00
C LYS A 361 6.99 20.81 11.26
N LYS A 362 6.83 20.48 9.97
CA LYS A 362 7.93 19.94 9.15
C LYS A 362 9.13 20.89 9.04
N LEU A 363 8.89 22.20 8.97
CA LEU A 363 9.96 23.21 8.95
C LEU A 363 10.66 23.36 10.31
N GLU A 364 9.91 23.30 11.41
CA GLU A 364 10.46 23.35 12.77
C GLU A 364 11.35 22.12 13.04
N ASP A 365 10.86 20.92 12.70
CA ASP A 365 11.63 19.66 12.78
C ASP A 365 12.90 19.73 11.90
N PHE A 366 12.78 20.27 10.68
CA PHE A 366 13.92 20.50 9.80
C PHE A 366 14.95 21.46 10.42
N LEU A 367 14.52 22.57 11.03
CA LEU A 367 15.42 23.55 11.64
C LEU A 367 16.22 22.97 12.80
N LEU A 368 15.61 22.09 13.61
CA LEU A 368 16.30 21.38 14.68
C LEU A 368 17.43 20.49 14.13
N ALA A 369 17.21 19.83 12.98
CA ALA A 369 18.20 18.98 12.34
C ALA A 369 19.23 19.75 11.48
N ALA A 370 18.88 20.94 10.98
CA ALA A 370 19.69 21.69 10.03
C ALA A 370 21.06 22.12 10.59
N ASP A 371 21.12 22.49 11.88
CA ASP A 371 22.37 22.91 12.52
C ASP A 371 23.35 21.74 12.65
N ALA A 372 22.86 20.56 13.02
CA ALA A 372 23.68 19.36 13.09
C ALA A 372 24.27 18.99 11.71
N LYS A 373 23.46 19.10 10.64
CA LYS A 373 23.92 18.82 9.28
C LYS A 373 24.94 19.86 8.77
N CYS A 374 24.73 21.14 9.09
CA CYS A 374 25.67 22.20 8.77
C CYS A 374 27.03 21.98 9.48
N MET A 375 27.00 21.66 10.78
CA MET A 375 28.20 21.34 11.55
C MET A 375 28.90 20.08 11.07
N SER A 376 28.15 19.04 10.68
CA SER A 376 28.70 17.82 10.09
C SER A 376 29.45 18.10 8.80
N ALA A 377 28.83 18.83 7.85
CA ALA A 377 29.50 19.25 6.61
C ALA A 377 30.77 20.06 6.88
N HIS A 378 30.74 20.94 7.88
CA HIS A 378 31.92 21.70 8.28
C HIS A 378 33.03 20.79 8.84
N ALA A 379 32.70 19.83 9.70
CA ALA A 379 33.65 18.89 10.27
C ALA A 379 34.30 18.00 9.20
N TYR A 380 33.51 17.46 8.25
CA TYR A 380 34.05 16.67 7.13
C TYR A 380 34.94 17.50 6.20
N SER A 381 34.64 18.78 6.01
CA SER A 381 35.52 19.68 5.26
C SER A 381 36.90 19.84 5.91
N ILE A 382 36.99 19.72 7.24
CA ILE A 382 38.26 19.82 7.99
C ILE A 382 38.94 18.44 8.07
N ALA A 383 38.17 17.37 8.25
CA ALA A 383 38.69 16.00 8.41
C ALA A 383 39.06 15.31 7.09
N GLY A 384 38.52 15.75 5.96
CA GLY A 384 38.78 15.22 4.62
C GLY A 384 40.16 15.54 4.05
N ASP A 385 41.06 16.13 4.84
CA ASP A 385 42.45 16.36 4.49
C ASP A 385 43.20 15.01 4.39
N GLU A 386 43.79 14.73 3.23
CA GLU A 386 44.11 13.39 2.66
C GLU A 386 45.10 12.48 3.44
N ASN A 387 45.51 12.83 4.65
CA ASN A 387 46.57 12.14 5.39
C ASN A 387 46.15 10.83 6.11
N VAL A 388 44.87 10.43 6.05
CA VAL A 388 44.37 9.25 6.78
C VAL A 388 44.36 7.97 5.92
N SER A 389 44.22 8.09 4.60
CA SER A 389 43.98 6.93 3.71
C SER A 389 45.20 6.01 3.56
N GLN A 390 46.42 6.54 3.69
CA GLN A 390 47.67 5.74 3.64
C GLN A 390 47.84 4.77 4.82
N ARG A 391 47.02 4.89 5.88
CA ARG A 391 47.09 3.98 7.06
C ARG A 391 46.29 2.68 6.87
N VAL A 392 45.39 2.62 5.89
CA VAL A 392 44.44 1.51 5.69
C VAL A 392 45.05 0.35 4.88
N GLU A 393 46.05 0.62 4.02
CA GLU A 393 46.76 -0.41 3.24
C GLU A 393 47.56 -1.42 4.08
N ASN A 394 47.71 -1.19 5.39
CA ASN A 394 48.38 -2.11 6.32
C ASN A 394 47.42 -3.10 7.03
N LEU A 395 46.15 -3.20 6.62
CA LEU A 395 45.15 -4.06 7.28
C LEU A 395 45.17 -5.51 6.78
N GLY A 396 46.24 -6.22 7.12
CA GLY A 396 46.42 -7.68 7.22
C GLY A 396 45.33 -8.62 6.69
N VAL A 397 45.22 -8.79 5.37
CA VAL A 397 44.45 -9.91 4.77
C VAL A 397 45.29 -11.19 4.84
N ASP A 398 44.76 -12.22 5.50
CA ASP A 398 45.41 -13.53 5.63
C ASP A 398 45.31 -14.33 4.33
N ALA A 399 46.42 -14.37 3.58
CA ALA A 399 46.54 -15.06 2.30
C ALA A 399 46.55 -16.61 2.39
N SER A 400 46.43 -17.19 3.58
CA SER A 400 46.42 -18.65 3.78
C SER A 400 45.06 -19.32 3.50
N LYS A 401 43.96 -18.56 3.55
CA LYS A 401 42.60 -19.09 3.30
C LYS A 401 42.34 -19.37 1.80
N PRO A 402 41.58 -20.42 1.45
CA PRO A 402 41.21 -20.67 0.07
C PRO A 402 40.34 -19.52 -0.47
N LEU A 403 40.41 -19.24 -1.78
CA LEU A 403 39.72 -18.11 -2.40
C LEU A 403 38.22 -18.07 -2.07
N ILE A 404 37.56 -19.24 -2.04
CA ILE A 404 36.13 -19.37 -1.72
C ILE A 404 35.74 -18.78 -0.34
N ASP A 405 36.67 -18.78 0.63
CA ASP A 405 36.42 -18.31 2.00
C ASP A 405 36.79 -16.83 2.20
N ARG A 406 37.27 -16.16 1.15
CA ARG A 406 37.69 -14.74 1.19
C ARG A 406 37.21 -13.94 -0.02
N MET A 407 36.11 -14.36 -0.64
CA MET A 407 35.53 -13.67 -1.81
C MET A 407 35.10 -12.23 -1.50
N ASP A 408 34.83 -11.91 -0.23
CA ASP A 408 34.41 -10.57 0.20
C ASP A 408 35.58 -9.58 0.33
N TYR A 409 36.83 -10.04 0.23
CA TYR A 409 38.03 -9.23 0.36
C TYR A 409 38.80 -9.18 -0.95
N TYR A 410 39.02 -7.97 -1.47
CA TYR A 410 39.85 -7.79 -2.66
C TYR A 410 41.33 -7.97 -2.31
N TYR A 411 41.96 -8.98 -2.91
CA TYR A 411 43.38 -9.29 -2.75
C TYR A 411 43.94 -9.83 -4.07
N GLU A 412 44.98 -9.18 -4.61
CA GLU A 412 45.65 -9.63 -5.84
C GLU A 412 46.56 -10.84 -5.55
N ASP A 413 46.02 -12.04 -5.69
CA ASP A 413 46.77 -13.27 -5.45
C ASP A 413 47.50 -13.79 -6.71
N SER A 414 48.81 -13.53 -6.77
CA SER A 414 49.69 -14.04 -7.82
C SER A 414 49.77 -15.58 -7.91
N LYS A 415 49.39 -16.33 -6.87
CA LYS A 415 49.43 -17.80 -6.84
C LYS A 415 48.29 -18.46 -7.61
N LEU A 416 47.21 -17.73 -7.92
CA LEU A 416 46.08 -18.26 -8.69
C LEU A 416 46.47 -18.70 -10.10
N LEU A 417 47.53 -18.14 -10.67
CA LEU A 417 48.06 -18.45 -12.00
C LEU A 417 49.08 -19.61 -12.01
N THR A 418 49.32 -20.24 -10.86
CA THR A 418 50.30 -21.33 -10.72
C THR A 418 49.64 -22.71 -10.83
N LYS A 419 50.46 -23.77 -10.91
CA LYS A 419 49.96 -25.15 -11.06
C LYS A 419 49.14 -25.66 -9.87
N ASN A 420 49.25 -25.03 -8.69
CA ASN A 420 48.59 -25.45 -7.45
C ASN A 420 47.84 -24.28 -6.79
N PRO A 421 46.72 -23.80 -7.37
CA PRO A 421 45.97 -22.68 -6.82
C PRO A 421 45.12 -23.11 -5.60
N ASN A 422 45.14 -22.30 -4.53
CA ASN A 422 44.34 -22.53 -3.31
C ASN A 422 42.92 -21.97 -3.48
N LEU A 423 42.10 -22.62 -4.31
CA LEU A 423 40.77 -22.12 -4.71
C LEU A 423 39.67 -22.52 -3.72
N VAL A 424 39.62 -23.80 -3.38
CA VAL A 424 38.58 -24.42 -2.56
C VAL A 424 39.19 -25.62 -1.84
N LYS A 425 38.70 -25.90 -0.63
CA LYS A 425 39.08 -27.10 0.11
C LYS A 425 38.45 -28.34 -0.52
N PHE A 426 39.26 -29.31 -0.92
CA PHE A 426 38.79 -30.58 -1.50
C PHE A 426 39.48 -31.78 -0.84
N PRO A 427 38.75 -32.85 -0.46
CA PRO A 427 37.29 -33.03 -0.59
C PRO A 427 36.50 -32.06 0.31
N PRO A 428 35.26 -31.69 -0.06
CA PRO A 428 34.43 -30.79 0.74
C PRO A 428 34.07 -31.43 2.08
N ASP A 429 33.91 -30.60 3.11
CA ASP A 429 33.47 -31.04 4.42
C ASP A 429 31.99 -31.50 4.36
N PHE A 430 31.63 -32.53 5.14
CA PHE A 430 30.26 -33.06 5.18
C PHE A 430 29.24 -32.01 5.65
N GLN A 431 28.08 -31.93 4.98
CA GLN A 431 26.96 -31.07 5.35
C GLN A 431 25.68 -31.88 5.63
N PRO A 432 24.84 -31.49 6.59
CA PRO A 432 23.60 -32.21 6.93
C PRO A 432 22.49 -32.01 5.87
N ILE A 433 21.61 -33.01 5.73
CA ILE A 433 20.46 -33.06 4.80
C ILE A 433 19.15 -33.04 5.63
N PRO A 434 18.04 -32.41 5.19
CA PRO A 434 16.83 -32.29 6.00
C PRO A 434 16.11 -33.65 6.22
N CYS A 435 15.66 -33.88 7.46
CA CYS A 435 15.00 -35.11 7.91
C CYS A 435 13.47 -35.07 7.81
N LYS A 436 12.83 -36.25 7.89
CA LYS A 436 11.37 -36.44 8.08
C LYS A 436 10.80 -35.53 9.20
N PRO A 437 9.50 -35.15 9.14
CA PRO A 437 8.89 -34.28 10.14
C PRO A 437 9.11 -34.82 11.55
N LEU A 438 9.47 -33.94 12.47
CA LEU A 438 9.69 -34.34 13.86
C LEU A 438 8.35 -34.67 14.52
N PHE A 439 8.24 -35.94 14.92
CA PHE A 439 7.19 -36.41 15.83
C PHE A 439 7.86 -36.67 17.18
N PHE A 440 7.49 -35.91 18.19
CA PHE A 440 8.04 -36.06 19.54
C PHE A 440 7.12 -36.94 20.38
N ASP A 441 7.68 -37.94 21.03
CA ASP A 441 6.98 -38.66 22.09
C ASP A 441 7.03 -37.85 23.39
N LEU A 442 6.11 -36.89 23.51
CA LEU A 442 6.00 -36.04 24.69
C LEU A 442 5.57 -36.82 25.95
N ALA A 443 4.99 -38.02 25.80
CA ALA A 443 4.53 -38.81 26.93
C ALA A 443 5.70 -39.29 27.80
N LEU A 444 6.87 -39.51 27.18
CA LEU A 444 8.09 -39.87 27.90
C LEU A 444 8.51 -38.81 28.92
N ASN A 445 8.31 -37.53 28.61
CA ASN A 445 8.65 -36.41 29.51
C ASN A 445 7.79 -36.38 30.78
N HIS A 446 6.63 -37.04 30.76
CA HIS A 446 5.71 -37.10 31.89
C HIS A 446 5.94 -38.32 32.79
N ILE A 447 6.88 -39.22 32.45
CA ILE A 447 7.29 -40.32 33.33
C ILE A 447 8.29 -39.76 34.35
N GLN A 448 7.80 -39.46 35.55
CA GLN A 448 8.61 -39.00 36.67
C GLN A 448 8.54 -39.99 37.83
N PHE A 449 9.61 -40.06 38.62
CA PHE A 449 9.54 -40.78 39.87
C PHE A 449 8.57 -40.08 40.84
N PRO A 450 7.81 -40.84 41.64
CA PRO A 450 6.97 -40.25 42.67
C PRO A 450 7.83 -39.46 43.66
N SER A 451 7.27 -38.41 44.29
CA SER A 451 7.97 -37.69 45.36
C SER A 451 8.33 -38.66 46.48
N LEU A 452 9.59 -38.61 46.90
CA LEU A 452 10.12 -39.41 48.01
C LEU A 452 10.40 -38.54 49.24
N GLU A 453 9.86 -37.33 49.31
CA GLU A 453 10.05 -36.40 50.45
C GLU A 453 9.56 -37.01 51.75
N ASP A 454 8.46 -37.78 51.72
CA ASP A 454 7.93 -38.54 52.85
C ASP A 454 8.87 -39.68 53.32
N LYS A 455 9.93 -39.96 52.56
CA LYS A 455 10.95 -40.99 52.86
C LYS A 455 12.28 -40.40 53.31
N LEU A 456 12.45 -39.08 53.29
CA LEU A 456 13.66 -38.42 53.76
C LEU A 456 13.49 -37.99 55.22
N GLU A 457 14.16 -38.67 56.15
CA GLU A 457 14.28 -38.22 57.54
C GLU A 457 15.13 -36.94 57.58
N ALA A 458 14.57 -35.84 58.09
CA ALA A 458 15.25 -34.55 58.19
C ALA A 458 16.56 -34.66 59.01
N PRO A 459 17.67 -34.00 58.59
CA PRO A 459 18.91 -34.05 59.33
C PRO A 459 18.75 -33.28 60.65
N LYS A 460 18.65 -34.01 61.75
CA LYS A 460 18.83 -33.43 63.09
C LYS A 460 20.31 -33.10 63.26
N GLU A 461 20.63 -31.81 63.36
CA GLU A 461 21.89 -31.35 63.94
C GLU A 461 22.05 -31.99 65.34
N GLY A 462 23.10 -32.77 65.55
CA GLY A 462 23.42 -33.26 66.89
C GLY A 462 24.17 -34.59 66.98
N SER A 463 25.51 -34.49 66.96
CA SER A 463 26.45 -35.35 67.71
C SER A 463 26.78 -36.78 67.26
N LYS A 464 28.08 -36.93 66.92
CA LYS A 464 29.07 -37.91 67.45
C LYS A 464 29.09 -39.37 66.93
N THR A 465 30.23 -39.64 66.25
CA THR A 465 31.16 -40.80 66.34
C THR A 465 30.68 -42.22 66.02
N GLY A 466 31.41 -42.90 65.12
CA GLY A 466 31.46 -44.37 65.14
C GLY A 466 31.97 -45.10 63.89
N ILE A 467 33.29 -45.17 63.72
CA ILE A 467 34.08 -46.36 63.35
C ILE A 467 33.48 -47.33 62.29
N SER A 468 33.95 -47.25 61.04
CA SER A 468 34.10 -48.43 60.17
C SER A 468 35.07 -48.15 59.01
N GLY A 469 36.33 -47.95 59.38
CA GLY A 469 37.48 -48.13 58.48
C GLY A 469 38.06 -49.53 58.68
N PHE A 470 37.30 -50.57 58.42
CA PHE A 470 37.70 -51.99 58.46
C PHE A 470 36.52 -52.73 57.82
N VAL A 471 36.48 -52.94 56.50
CA VAL A 471 36.98 -54.16 55.85
C VAL A 471 37.38 -53.80 54.42
N ARG A 472 38.70 -53.75 54.22
CA ARG A 472 39.35 -53.79 52.92
C ARG A 472 39.56 -55.27 52.59
N GLY A 473 38.93 -55.75 51.53
CA GLY A 473 39.27 -57.02 50.90
C GLY A 473 38.30 -58.17 51.18
N LEU A 474 37.34 -58.33 50.28
CA LEU A 474 36.90 -59.61 49.71
C LEU A 474 35.75 -59.27 48.75
N TRP A 475 35.96 -59.53 47.46
CA TRP A 475 35.04 -59.30 46.32
C TRP A 475 35.10 -57.93 45.63
N GLY A 476 36.14 -57.76 44.81
CA GLY A 476 36.25 -56.68 43.82
C GLY A 476 36.81 -57.22 42.51
N TRP A 477 35.99 -57.97 41.76
CA TRP A 477 36.26 -58.29 40.36
C TRP A 477 35.78 -57.11 39.51
N GLY A 478 36.75 -56.43 38.89
CA GLY A 478 36.68 -55.77 37.58
C GLY A 478 35.43 -54.95 37.21
N GLY A 479 35.53 -53.64 37.40
CA GLY A 479 34.69 -52.64 36.75
C GLY A 479 35.50 -51.40 36.36
N SER A 480 36.46 -51.57 35.45
CA SER A 480 37.12 -50.46 34.75
C SER A 480 36.31 -50.12 33.51
N LYS A 481 35.87 -48.85 33.43
CA LYS A 481 35.70 -48.01 32.23
C LYS A 481 34.90 -48.64 31.07
N LYS A 482 33.77 -48.07 30.67
CA LYS A 482 33.59 -46.67 30.26
C LYS A 482 32.12 -46.31 30.27
#